data_AF-A0ABD5WME2-F1
#
_entry.id   AF-A0ABD5WME2-F1
#
_cell.length_a   1.000
_cell.length_b   1.000
_cell.length_c   1.000
_cell.angle_alpha   90.00
_cell.angle_beta   90.00
_cell.angle_gamma   90.00
#
_symmetry.space_group_name_H-M   'P 1'
#
loop_
_entity.id
_entity.type
_entity.pdbx_description
1 polymer ?
#
loop_
_entity_poly.entity_id
_entity_poly.type
_entity_poly.pdbx_seq_one_letter_code
_entity_poly.pdbx_strand_id
1 'polypeptide(L)'
;MSHKRGRIRSADEEILEGFHRTQPDYVPFVANRLGLHLDYADERCARLTEFGLLERVTGEAVYRVTELGERYLAGEVDAADFAADGGRATGD
;
A
#
# COMPACT_ATOMS: atom_id res chain seq x y z
N MET A 1 10.10 -2.12 18.60
CA MET A 1 9.47 -2.42 17.30
C MET A 1 9.59 -1.17 16.44
N SER A 2 10.58 -1.13 15.54
CA SER A 2 10.83 0.03 14.68
C SER A 2 9.72 0.11 13.63
N HIS A 3 8.78 1.03 13.81
CA HIS A 3 7.84 1.41 12.75
C HIS A 3 8.66 2.15 11.68
N LYS A 4 9.08 1.44 10.62
CA LYS A 4 9.72 2.04 9.45
C LYS A 4 8.68 2.92 8.75
N ARG A 5 8.60 4.20 9.13
CA ARG A 5 7.83 5.21 8.38
C ARG A 5 8.29 5.18 6.91
N GLY A 6 7.37 4.79 6.03
CA GLY A 6 7.66 4.57 4.61
C GLY A 6 7.01 5.64 3.74
N ARG A 7 7.65 5.96 2.62
CA ARG A 7 6.99 6.62 1.48
C ARG A 7 6.21 5.59 0.66
N ILE A 8 5.13 6.01 0.01
CA ILE A 8 4.52 5.25 -1.08
C ILE A 8 5.56 5.10 -2.20
N ARG A 9 5.64 3.90 -2.79
CA ARG A 9 6.49 3.62 -3.96
C ARG A 9 5.63 3.15 -5.12
N SER A 10 6.17 3.17 -6.33
CA SER A 10 5.49 2.66 -7.53
C SER A 10 4.98 1.22 -7.39
N ALA A 11 5.71 0.36 -6.67
CA ALA A 11 5.23 -1.00 -6.38
C ALA A 11 3.98 -1.02 -5.47
N ASP A 12 3.79 -0.03 -4.59
CA ASP A 12 2.56 0.08 -3.80
C ASP A 12 1.37 0.45 -4.67
N GLU A 13 1.58 1.37 -5.62
CA GLU A 13 0.56 1.82 -6.56
C GLU A 13 0.09 0.63 -7.41
N GLU A 14 1.02 -0.18 -7.92
CA GLU A 14 0.69 -1.41 -8.68
C GLU A 14 -0.03 -2.45 -7.82
N ILE A 15 0.36 -2.63 -6.56
CA ILE A 15 -0.32 -3.54 -5.63
C ILE A 15 -1.74 -3.05 -5.34
N LEU A 16 -1.90 -1.76 -5.05
CA LEU A 16 -3.19 -1.15 -4.75
C LEU A 16 -4.14 -1.25 -5.95
N GLU A 17 -3.65 -0.95 -7.14
CA GLU A 17 -4.40 -1.11 -8.39
C GLU A 17 -4.72 -2.58 -8.66
N GLY A 18 -3.80 -3.49 -8.36
CA GLY A 18 -3.99 -4.94 -8.44
C GLY A 18 -5.17 -5.43 -7.62
N PHE A 19 -5.30 -4.95 -6.37
CA PHE A 19 -6.47 -5.22 -5.54
C PHE A 19 -7.72 -4.53 -6.08
N HIS A 20 -7.65 -3.27 -6.52
CA HIS A 20 -8.79 -2.53 -7.04
C HIS A 20 -9.50 -3.22 -8.21
N ARG A 21 -8.73 -3.84 -9.12
CA ARG A 21 -9.29 -4.52 -10.30
C ARG A 21 -10.02 -5.83 -10.01
N THR A 22 -9.75 -6.51 -8.89
CA THR A 22 -10.24 -7.90 -8.67
C THR A 22 -10.85 -8.11 -7.27
N GLN A 23 -10.94 -7.02 -6.50
CA GLN A 23 -11.30 -6.96 -5.08
C GLN A 23 -12.52 -7.78 -4.63
N PRO A 24 -12.46 -8.41 -3.42
CA PRO A 24 -11.28 -8.62 -2.57
C PRO A 24 -10.45 -9.85 -3.01
N ASP A 25 -9.12 -9.78 -2.87
CA ASP A 25 -8.18 -10.81 -3.35
C ASP A 25 -7.09 -11.17 -2.31
N TYR A 26 -6.39 -12.27 -2.55
CA TYR A 26 -5.28 -12.73 -1.69
C TYR A 26 -3.93 -12.16 -2.16
N VAL A 27 -3.05 -11.82 -1.20
CA VAL A 27 -1.69 -11.30 -1.51
C VAL A 27 -0.91 -12.19 -2.50
N PRO A 28 -0.90 -13.53 -2.39
CA PRO A 28 -0.19 -14.38 -3.36
C PRO A 28 -0.67 -14.25 -4.80
N PHE A 29 -1.97 -14.01 -5.01
CA PHE A 29 -2.52 -13.83 -6.36
C PHE A 29 -2.06 -12.51 -6.97
N VAL A 30 -2.14 -11.42 -6.21
CA VAL A 30 -1.66 -10.10 -6.64
C VAL A 30 -0.15 -10.13 -6.87
N ALA A 31 0.62 -10.73 -5.95
CA ALA A 31 2.07 -10.86 -6.08
C ALA A 31 2.46 -11.64 -7.35
N ASN A 32 1.80 -12.77 -7.62
CA ASN A 32 2.06 -13.58 -8.80
C ASN A 32 1.78 -12.80 -10.10
N ARG A 33 0.67 -12.05 -10.15
CA ARG A 33 0.30 -11.23 -11.30
C ARG A 33 1.31 -10.12 -11.58
N LEU A 34 1.80 -9.47 -10.53
CA LEU A 34 2.78 -8.37 -10.62
C LEU A 34 4.23 -8.87 -10.74
N GLY A 35 4.46 -10.20 -10.73
CA GLY A 35 5.80 -10.77 -10.75
C GLY A 35 6.62 -10.43 -9.50
N LEU A 36 5.96 -10.15 -8.37
CA LEU A 36 6.59 -9.77 -7.11
C LEU A 36 6.82 -11.00 -6.23
N HIS A 37 7.87 -10.94 -5.41
CA HIS A 37 8.08 -11.92 -4.36
C HIS A 37 6.99 -11.80 -3.28
N LEU A 38 6.48 -12.93 -2.78
CA LEU A 38 5.37 -12.92 -1.82
C LEU A 38 5.70 -12.13 -0.55
N ASP A 39 6.85 -12.37 0.08
CA ASP A 39 7.31 -11.62 1.26
C ASP A 39 7.41 -10.11 1.00
N TYR A 40 7.83 -9.75 -0.21
CA TYR A 40 7.91 -8.34 -0.58
C TYR A 40 6.50 -7.74 -0.67
N ALA A 41 5.58 -8.40 -1.39
CA ALA A 41 4.19 -7.96 -1.51
C ALA A 41 3.51 -7.87 -0.12
N ASP A 42 3.77 -8.81 0.78
CA ASP A 42 3.21 -8.81 2.14
C ASP A 42 3.71 -7.61 2.97
N GLU A 43 5.03 -7.30 2.92
CA GLU A 43 5.59 -6.10 3.56
C GLU A 43 4.93 -4.82 3.04
N ARG A 44 4.68 -4.76 1.72
CA ARG A 44 4.04 -3.59 1.10
C ARG A 44 2.56 -3.49 1.46
N CYS A 45 1.82 -4.59 1.47
CA CYS A 45 0.42 -4.63 1.91
C CYS A 45 0.28 -4.16 3.36
N ALA A 46 1.16 -4.62 4.26
CA ALA A 46 1.17 -4.16 5.64
C ALA A 46 1.35 -2.64 5.74
N ARG A 47 2.29 -2.06 4.97
CA ARG A 47 2.49 -0.60 4.94
C ARG A 47 1.31 0.16 4.34
N LEU A 48 0.72 -0.33 3.25
CA LEU A 48 -0.49 0.24 2.67
C LEU A 48 -1.67 0.21 3.66
N THR A 49 -1.73 -0.80 4.52
CA THR A 49 -2.68 -0.85 5.64
C THR A 49 -2.36 0.16 6.74
N GLU A 50 -1.09 0.38 7.07
CA GLU A 50 -0.71 1.46 7.99
C GLU A 50 -1.10 2.85 7.47
N PHE A 51 -1.06 3.06 6.14
CA PHE A 51 -1.54 4.30 5.50
C PHE A 51 -3.07 4.40 5.39
N GLY A 52 -3.80 3.34 5.73
CA GLY A 52 -5.25 3.28 5.59
C GLY A 52 -5.75 3.12 4.15
N LEU A 53 -4.87 2.79 3.19
CA LEU A 53 -5.19 2.58 1.78
C LEU A 53 -5.71 1.15 1.51
N LEU A 54 -5.24 0.19 2.30
CA LEU A 54 -5.73 -1.18 2.32
C LEU A 54 -6.27 -1.53 3.69
N GLU A 55 -7.28 -2.39 3.73
CA GLU A 55 -7.76 -3.00 4.96
C GLU A 55 -7.69 -4.52 4.84
N ARG A 56 -7.20 -5.16 5.91
CA ARG A 56 -7.18 -6.62 5.99
C ARG A 56 -8.55 -7.13 6.45
N VAL A 57 -9.14 -8.02 5.66
CA VAL A 57 -10.41 -8.66 5.99
C VAL A 57 -10.16 -9.68 7.11
N THR A 58 -10.81 -9.48 8.26
CA THR A 58 -10.70 -10.39 9.41
C THR A 58 -11.19 -11.78 9.06
N GLY A 59 -10.28 -12.75 9.04
CA GLY A 59 -10.56 -14.17 8.79
C GLY A 59 -9.50 -14.82 7.90
N GLU A 60 -8.91 -14.06 6.98
CA GLU A 60 -7.97 -14.56 5.96
C GLU A 60 -6.92 -13.51 5.61
N ALA A 61 -5.84 -13.89 4.91
CA ALA A 61 -4.83 -12.97 4.36
C ALA A 61 -5.34 -12.24 3.09
N VAL A 62 -6.57 -11.76 3.16
CA VAL A 62 -7.28 -11.07 2.09
C VAL A 62 -7.27 -9.58 2.40
N TYR A 63 -6.96 -8.77 1.39
CA TYR A 63 -6.96 -7.32 1.51
C TYR A 63 -8.02 -6.72 0.60
N ARG A 64 -8.61 -5.62 1.05
CA ARG A 64 -9.51 -4.77 0.27
C ARG A 64 -8.96 -3.35 0.21
N VAL A 65 -9.10 -2.69 -0.92
CA VAL A 65 -8.88 -1.25 -1.05
C VAL A 65 -9.98 -0.52 -0.28
N THR A 66 -9.56 0.45 0.51
CA THR A 66 -10.47 1.33 1.26
C THR A 66 -10.94 2.48 0.37
N GLU A 67 -11.97 3.22 0.81
CA GLU A 67 -12.39 4.45 0.13
C GLU A 67 -11.22 5.44 -0.05
N LEU A 68 -10.31 5.51 0.92
CA LEU A 68 -9.11 6.35 0.81
C LEU A 68 -8.16 5.86 -0.29
N GLY A 69 -7.98 4.54 -0.41
CA GLY A 69 -7.20 3.93 -1.48
C GLY A 69 -7.79 4.19 -2.87
N GLU A 70 -9.11 4.14 -3.00
CA GLU A 70 -9.78 4.46 -4.26
C GLU A 70 -9.59 5.93 -4.65
N ARG A 71 -9.72 6.85 -3.70
CA ARG A 71 -9.48 8.29 -3.92
C ARG A 71 -8.03 8.59 -4.27
N TYR A 72 -7.08 7.87 -3.66
CA TYR A 72 -5.68 7.94 -4.03
C TYR A 72 -5.45 7.48 -5.48
N LEU A 73 -6.04 6.34 -5.89
CA LEU A 73 -5.96 5.86 -7.29
C LEU A 73 -6.64 6.82 -8.28
N ALA A 74 -7.70 7.52 -7.86
CA ALA A 74 -8.36 8.55 -8.65
C ALA A 74 -7.55 9.86 -8.75
N GLY A 75 -6.43 9.98 -8.02
CA GLY A 75 -5.62 11.20 -7.96
C GLY A 75 -6.25 12.31 -7.12
N GLU A 76 -7.27 12.02 -6.32
CA GLU A 76 -7.87 12.99 -5.39
C GLU A 76 -7.01 13.18 -4.13
N VAL A 77 -6.17 12.19 -3.80
CA VAL A 77 -5.25 12.23 -2.67
C VAL A 77 -3.83 12.01 -3.18
N ASP A 78 -2.90 12.86 -2.72
CA ASP A 78 -1.51 12.81 -3.14
C ASP A 78 -0.68 11.86 -2.30
N ALA A 79 0.32 11.21 -2.92
CA ALA A 79 1.22 10.28 -2.22
C ALA A 79 2.03 10.97 -1.10
N ALA A 80 2.21 12.29 -1.24
CA ALA A 80 2.88 13.13 -0.26
C ALA A 80 2.12 13.24 1.07
N ASP A 81 0.79 13.04 1.07
CA ASP A 81 -0.04 13.13 2.28
C ASP A 81 0.25 11.98 3.26
N PHE A 82 0.60 10.82 2.71
CA PHE A 82 1.02 9.64 3.47
C PHE A 82 2.49 9.67 3.89
N ALA A 83 3.25 10.67 3.44
CA ALA A 83 4.62 10.88 3.84
C ALA A 83 4.67 11.60 5.19
N ALA A 84 4.58 10.84 6.29
CA ALA A 84 4.85 11.39 7.61
C ALA A 84 6.36 11.66 7.79
N ASP A 85 6.73 12.88 7.42
CA ASP A 85 7.93 13.67 7.68
C ASP A 85 9.31 12.99 7.56
N GLY A 86 10.00 13.40 6.50
CA GLY A 86 11.45 13.43 6.42
C GLY A 86 11.90 14.77 5.83
N GLY A 87 11.62 15.89 6.51
CA GLY A 87 12.20 17.19 6.18
C GLY A 87 12.49 17.98 7.46
N ARG A 88 13.70 18.45 7.77
CA ARG A 88 14.94 18.69 7.03
C ARG A 88 16.11 18.73 8.03
N ALA A 89 17.33 18.50 7.54
CA ALA A 89 18.48 19.34 7.90
C ALA A 89 19.48 19.38 6.74
N THR A 90 19.14 20.11 5.67
CA THR A 90 20.15 20.83 4.91
C THR A 90 20.20 22.21 5.55
N GLY A 91 21.24 22.45 6.34
CA GLY A 91 21.52 23.72 6.99
C GLY A 91 23.03 23.95 6.95
N ASP A 92 23.39 24.97 6.18
CA ASP A 92 24.67 25.67 6.01
C ASP A 92 25.89 24.87 5.48
#